data_AF-A0A497AAZ3-F1
#
_entry.id   AF-A0A497AAZ3-F1
#
_cell.length_a   1.000
_cell.length_b   1.000
_cell.length_c   1.000
_cell.angle_alpha   90.00
_cell.angle_beta   90.00
_cell.angle_gamma   90.00
#
_symmetry.space_group_name_H-M   'P 1'
#
loop_
_entity.id
_entity.type
_entity.pdbx_description
1 polymer ?
#
loop_
_entity_poly.entity_id
_entity_poly.type
_entity_poly.pdbx_seq_one_letter_code
_entity_poly.pdbx_strand_id
1 'polypeptide(L)' 'GVYVHCGAGVGRAATMAAAYMVSTGLTPDRAWAHIREVRPFIRPTPVQVAQIERFAQT' A
#
# COMPACT_ATOMS: atom_id res chain seq x y z
N GLY A 1 -7.89 -0.75 17.50
CA GLY A 1 -7.61 -1.26 16.14
C GLY A 1 -8.31 -0.39 15.13
N VAL A 2 -7.80 -0.31 13.89
CA VAL A 2 -8.38 0.48 12.80
C VAL A 2 -8.60 -0.41 11.58
N TYR A 3 -9.74 -0.25 10.92
CA TYR A 3 -10.06 -0.96 9.68
C TYR A 3 -9.99 0.01 8.50
N VAL A 4 -9.01 -0.19 7.60
CA VAL A 4 -8.83 0.61 6.39
C VAL A 4 -9.48 -0.10 5.21
N HIS A 5 -10.46 0.54 4.55
CA HIS A 5 -11.18 -0.06 3.43
C HIS A 5 -11.42 0.93 2.27
N CYS A 6 -11.87 0.37 1.15
CA CYS A 6 -12.43 1.11 0.04
C CYS A 6 -13.59 0.29 -0.54
N GLY A 7 -14.10 0.62 -1.74
CA GLY A 7 -15.23 -0.12 -2.33
C GLY A 7 -14.95 -1.63 -2.47
N ALA A 8 -13.88 -2.00 -3.20
CA ALA A 8 -13.53 -3.41 -3.41
C ALA A 8 -12.47 -3.95 -2.43
N GLY A 9 -11.78 -3.07 -1.70
CA GLY A 9 -10.65 -3.47 -0.85
C GLY A 9 -9.40 -3.96 -1.61
N VAL A 10 -9.32 -3.74 -2.92
CA VAL A 10 -8.25 -4.28 -3.80
C VAL A 10 -7.13 -3.27 -4.11
N GLY A 11 -7.48 -1.97 -4.23
CA GLY A 11 -6.55 -0.91 -4.63
C GLY A 11 -6.32 0.13 -3.53
N ARG A 12 -7.22 1.12 -3.41
CA ARG A 12 -7.05 2.29 -2.52
C ARG A 12 -6.71 1.93 -1.07
N ALA A 13 -7.38 0.92 -0.51
CA ALA A 13 -7.11 0.50 0.87
C ALA A 13 -5.68 -0.02 1.04
N ALA A 14 -5.20 -0.84 0.10
CA ALA A 14 -3.82 -1.32 0.08
C ALA A 14 -2.82 -0.19 -0.13
N THR A 15 -3.14 0.80 -0.97
CA THR A 15 -2.31 2.00 -1.15
C THR A 15 -2.15 2.78 0.15
N MET A 16 -3.23 3.00 0.91
CA MET A 16 -3.15 3.69 2.20
C MET A 16 -2.33 2.90 3.23
N ALA A 17 -2.49 1.58 3.28
CA ALA A 17 -1.68 0.73 4.14
C ALA A 17 -0.19 0.78 3.75
N ALA A 18 0.13 0.80 2.45
CA ALA A 18 1.49 0.91 1.97
C ALA A 18 2.13 2.25 2.35
N ALA A 19 1.40 3.36 2.17
CA ALA A 19 1.87 4.68 2.58
C ALA A 19 2.16 4.73 4.09
N TYR A 20 1.29 4.15 4.92
CA TYR A 20 1.54 4.06 6.37
C TYR A 20 2.82 3.27 6.67
N MET A 21 3.00 2.09 6.09
CA MET A 21 4.21 1.29 6.28
C MET A 21 5.49 2.04 5.86
N VAL A 22 5.43 2.76 4.73
CA VAL A 22 6.54 3.60 4.26
C VAL A 22 6.84 4.72 5.26
N SER A 23 5.80 5.39 5.78
CA SER A 23 5.97 6.43 6.80
C SER A 23 6.59 5.91 8.12
N THR A 24 6.50 4.60 8.36
CA THR A 24 7.11 3.92 9.52
C THR A 24 8.50 3.32 9.22
N GLY A 25 9.07 3.61 8.04
CA GLY A 25 10.45 3.25 7.69
C GLY A 25 10.61 2.04 6.78
N LEU A 26 9.53 1.46 6.24
CA LEU A 26 9.65 0.44 5.18
C LEU A 26 9.94 1.09 3.83
N THR A 27 10.65 0.39 2.95
CA THR A 27 10.69 0.77 1.53
C THR A 27 9.37 0.42 0.84
N PRO A 28 8.99 1.10 -0.27
CA PRO A 28 7.81 0.76 -1.05
C PRO A 28 7.69 -0.73 -1.39
N ASP A 29 8.78 -1.35 -1.88
CA ASP A 29 8.81 -2.77 -2.22
C ASP A 29 8.49 -3.66 -1.01
N ARG A 30 9.04 -3.34 0.16
CA ARG A 30 8.79 -4.10 1.39
C ARG A 30 7.37 -3.92 1.89
N ALA A 31 6.81 -2.71 1.78
CA ALA A 31 5.41 -2.44 2.11
C ALA A 31 4.46 -3.27 1.21
N TRP A 32 4.70 -3.29 -0.10
CA TRP A 32 3.88 -4.09 -1.02
C TRP A 32 4.01 -5.59 -0.78
N ALA A 33 5.23 -6.09 -0.57
CA ALA A 33 5.45 -7.49 -0.24
C ALA A 33 4.67 -7.90 1.02
N HIS A 34 4.80 -7.12 2.09
CA HIS A 34 4.12 -7.40 3.35
C HIS A 34 2.59 -7.40 3.21
N ILE A 35 2.02 -6.46 2.45
CA ILE A 35 0.56 -6.45 2.21
C ILE A 35 0.13 -7.69 1.40
N ARG A 36 0.93 -8.13 0.42
CA ARG A 36 0.61 -9.31 -0.40
C ARG A 36 0.67 -10.62 0.37
N GLU A 37 1.52 -10.72 1.40
CA GLU A 37 1.57 -11.90 2.29
C GLU A 37 0.21 -12.17 2.94
N VAL A 38 -0.48 -11.11 3.40
CA VAL A 38 -1.77 -11.23 4.08
C VAL A 38 -2.98 -10.99 3.16
N ARG A 39 -2.79 -10.31 2.03
CA ARG A 39 -3.84 -10.01 1.04
C ARG A 39 -3.30 -10.23 -0.38
N PRO A 40 -3.16 -11.48 -0.83
CA PRO A 40 -2.56 -11.80 -2.13
C PRO A 40 -3.36 -11.27 -3.34
N PHE A 41 -4.65 -10.96 -3.14
CA PHE A 41 -5.54 -10.46 -4.19
C PHE A 41 -5.46 -8.96 -4.44
N ILE A 42 -4.61 -8.20 -3.74
CA ILE A 42 -4.49 -6.76 -4.01
C ILE A 42 -4.01 -6.50 -5.44
N ARG A 43 -4.56 -5.47 -6.06
CA ARG A 43 -4.23 -5.05 -7.42
C ARG A 43 -4.26 -3.53 -7.48
N PRO A 44 -3.28 -2.84 -6.85
CA PRO A 44 -3.15 -1.40 -6.99
C PRO A 44 -2.94 -1.06 -8.47
N THR A 45 -3.48 0.07 -8.91
CA THR A 45 -3.24 0.56 -10.27
C THR A 45 -1.79 1.06 -10.40
N PRO A 46 -1.23 1.17 -11.62
CA PRO A 46 0.11 1.71 -11.82
C PRO A 46 0.30 3.10 -11.20
N VAL A 47 -0.73 3.95 -11.28
CA VAL A 47 -0.70 5.29 -10.65
C VAL A 47 -0.59 5.17 -9.13
N GLN A 48 -1.31 4.23 -8.50
CA GLN A 48 -1.23 4.02 -7.05
C GLN A 48 0.15 3.52 -6.61
N VAL A 49 0.77 2.63 -7.37
CA VAL A 49 2.15 2.19 -7.11
C VAL A 49 3.11 3.37 -7.22
N ALA A 50 3.02 4.14 -8.31
CA ALA A 50 3.86 5.31 -8.53
C ALA A 50 3.69 6.41 -7.45
N GLN A 51 2.51 6.53 -6.85
CA GLN A 51 2.31 7.46 -5.73
C GLN A 51 3.05 7.03 -4.46
N ILE A 52 3.16 5.73 -4.20
CA ILE A 52 3.94 5.23 -3.05
C ILE A 52 5.44 5.44 -3.29
N GLU A 53 5.92 5.23 -4.51
CA GLU A 53 7.32 5.53 -4.86
C GLU A 53 7.66 7.01 -4.67
N ARG A 54 6.75 7.92 -5.08
CA ARG A 54 6.92 9.36 -4.85
C ARG A 54 6.86 9.72 -3.37
N PHE A 55 5.94 9.12 -2.62
CA PHE A 55 5.81 9.37 -1.19
C PHE A 55 7.06 8.99 -0.41
N ALA A 56 7.77 7.91 -0.79
CA ALA A 56 9.02 7.50 -0.15
C ALA A 56 10.20 8.45 -0.37
N GLN A 57 10.08 9.41 -1.29
CA GLN A 57 11.11 10.42 -1.58
C GLN A 57 10.88 11.75 -0.85
N THR A 58 9.81 11.83 -0.04
CA THR A 58 9.48 13.00 0.80
C THR A 58 10.10 12.83 2.18
#